data_AF-A0A0M3UBG2-F1
#
_entry.id   AF-A0A0M3UBG2-F1
#
_cell.length_a   1.000
_cell.length_b   1.000
_cell.length_c   1.000
_cell.angle_alpha   90.00
_cell.angle_beta   90.00
_cell.angle_gamma   90.00
#
_symmetry.space_group_name_H-M   'P 1'
#
loop_
_entity.id
_entity.type
_entity.pdbx_description
1 polymer ?
#
loop_
_entity_poly.entity_id
_entity_poly.type
_entity_poly.pdbx_seq_one_letter_code
_entity_poly.pdbx_strand_id
1 'polypeptide(L)'
;MVVVCGSAPAPDLGPADRLVRLPAGADAATLLDRELATLVTGTRILVTGPETLVQAVRAAALQRGALDEELVLVPTDVAHATRDRTVHCGHCHQHVVVHAAVGDAVACPGCRVVLHVAGHHSRRLGAFLGAPTPQRAP
;
A
#
# COMPACT_ATOMS: atom_id res chain seq x y z
N MET A 1 12.77 -4.65 -12.13
CA MET A 1 12.84 -5.05 -10.70
C MET A 1 11.49 -5.62 -10.30
N VAL A 2 11.47 -6.70 -9.54
CA VAL A 2 10.25 -7.36 -9.05
C VAL A 2 10.28 -7.38 -7.53
N VAL A 3 9.32 -6.71 -6.90
CA VAL A 3 9.15 -6.67 -5.45
C VAL A 3 8.00 -7.59 -5.06
N VAL A 4 8.32 -8.65 -4.32
CA VAL A 4 7.33 -9.59 -3.77
C VAL A 4 7.13 -9.28 -2.29
N CYS A 5 5.93 -8.85 -1.95
CA CYS A 5 5.52 -8.44 -0.61
C CYS A 5 4.87 -9.60 0.15
N GLY A 6 5.24 -9.75 1.42
CA GLY A 6 4.72 -10.80 2.29
C GLY A 6 5.05 -12.20 1.76
N SER A 7 4.06 -13.10 1.80
CA SER A 7 4.18 -14.49 1.34
C SER A 7 3.70 -14.72 -0.09
N ALA A 8 3.52 -13.67 -0.89
CA ALA A 8 3.08 -13.82 -2.27
C ALA A 8 4.08 -14.69 -3.07
N PRO A 9 3.58 -15.53 -4.00
CA PRO A 9 4.48 -16.26 -4.90
C PRO A 9 5.24 -15.28 -5.77
N ALA A 10 6.48 -15.62 -6.10
CA ALA A 10 7.20 -14.88 -7.14
C ALA A 10 6.52 -15.16 -8.49
N PRO A 11 6.33 -14.15 -9.36
CA PRO A 11 5.92 -14.39 -10.73
C PRO A 11 7.05 -15.10 -11.50
N ASP A 12 6.75 -15.59 -12.70
CA ASP A 12 7.79 -16.08 -13.61
C ASP A 12 8.76 -14.93 -13.93
N LEU A 13 10.04 -15.14 -13.62
CA LEU A 13 11.09 -14.15 -13.77
C LEU A 13 11.89 -14.41 -15.05
N GLY A 14 12.13 -13.35 -15.82
CA GLY A 14 13.11 -13.35 -16.88
C GLY A 14 14.55 -13.27 -16.34
N PRO A 15 15.55 -13.58 -17.16
CA PRO A 15 16.97 -13.56 -16.75
C PRO A 15 17.50 -12.17 -16.36
N ALA A 16 16.84 -11.09 -16.79
CA ALA A 16 17.19 -9.71 -16.41
C ALA A 16 16.39 -9.20 -15.19
N ASP A 17 15.44 -9.99 -14.67
CA ASP A 17 14.61 -9.55 -13.55
C ASP A 17 15.37 -9.71 -12.24
N ARG A 18 15.51 -8.58 -11.54
CA ARG A 18 15.99 -8.56 -10.15
C ARG A 18 14.83 -8.74 -9.19
N LEU A 19 14.79 -9.88 -8.49
CA LEU A 19 13.82 -10.16 -7.43
C LEU A 19 14.26 -9.55 -6.10
N VAL A 20 13.32 -8.86 -5.45
CA VAL A 20 13.45 -8.29 -4.12
C VAL A 20 12.26 -8.76 -3.28
N ARG A 21 12.50 -9.17 -2.04
CA ARG A 21 11.43 -9.59 -1.12
C ARG A 21 11.25 -8.56 -0.02
N LEU A 22 10.01 -8.12 0.19
CA LEU A 22 9.61 -7.27 1.30
C LEU A 22 8.77 -8.09 2.31
N PRO A 23 9.33 -8.50 3.45
CA PRO A 23 8.56 -9.19 4.49
C PRO A 23 7.43 -8.34 5.05
N ALA A 24 6.40 -8.98 5.59
CA ALA A 24 5.37 -8.25 6.35
C ALA A 24 6.00 -7.52 7.55
N GLY A 25 5.61 -6.27 7.79
CA GLY A 25 6.15 -5.42 8.85
C GLY A 25 7.54 -4.83 8.55
N ALA A 26 8.17 -5.18 7.43
CA ALA A 26 9.41 -4.54 7.00
C ALA A 26 9.14 -3.13 6.45
N ASP A 27 10.12 -2.25 6.58
CA ASP A 27 10.03 -0.88 6.08
C ASP A 27 10.32 -0.82 4.58
N ALA A 28 9.28 -0.51 3.80
CA ALA A 28 9.37 -0.35 2.35
C ALA A 28 10.30 0.82 1.96
N ALA A 29 10.39 1.87 2.79
CA ALA A 29 11.24 3.03 2.53
C ALA A 29 12.73 2.62 2.53
N THR A 30 13.19 2.01 3.62
CA THR A 30 14.58 1.52 3.74
C THR A 30 14.95 0.54 2.63
N LEU A 31 14.03 -0.36 2.25
CA LEU A 31 14.26 -1.29 1.16
C LEU A 31 14.45 -0.55 -0.17
N LEU A 32 13.57 0.40 -0.49
CA LEU A 32 13.65 1.14 -1.74
C LEU A 32 14.83 2.09 -1.81
N ASP A 33 15.28 2.68 -0.70
CA ASP A 33 16.51 3.51 -0.68
C ASP A 33 17.73 2.73 -1.20
N ARG A 34 17.83 1.44 -0.83
CA ARG A 34 18.93 0.58 -1.29
C ARG A 34 18.77 0.16 -2.74
N GLU A 35 17.56 -0.21 -3.13
CA GLU A 35 17.30 -0.80 -4.44
C GLU A 35 17.26 0.25 -5.55
N LEU A 36 16.55 1.37 -5.34
CA LEU A 36 16.40 2.44 -6.35
C LEU A 36 17.73 3.09 -6.70
N ALA A 37 18.68 3.16 -5.77
CA ALA A 37 20.03 3.69 -6.01
C ALA A 37 20.82 2.91 -7.09
N THR A 38 20.39 1.69 -7.40
CA THR A 38 21.06 0.82 -8.38
C THR A 38 20.31 0.72 -9.70
N LEU A 39 19.14 1.35 -9.81
CA LEU A 39 18.32 1.29 -11.02
C LEU A 39 18.79 2.31 -12.05
N VAL A 40 18.65 1.93 -13.31
CA VAL A 40 18.93 2.79 -14.45
C VAL A 40 17.62 3.29 -15.08
N THR A 41 17.67 4.41 -15.79
CA THR A 41 16.53 4.97 -16.53
C THR A 41 15.88 3.91 -17.42
N GLY A 42 14.54 3.85 -17.41
CA GLY A 42 13.76 2.86 -18.17
C GLY A 42 13.51 1.54 -17.41
N THR A 43 13.97 1.42 -16.17
CA THR A 43 13.63 0.28 -15.32
C THR A 43 12.15 0.30 -14.94
N ARG A 44 11.44 -0.80 -15.18
CA ARG A 44 10.10 -1.03 -14.62
C ARG A 44 10.17 -1.76 -13.28
N ILE A 45 9.26 -1.41 -12.39
CA ILE A 45 9.14 -1.97 -11.04
C ILE A 45 7.78 -2.65 -10.94
N LEU A 46 7.78 -3.97 -10.92
CA LEU A 46 6.59 -4.74 -10.60
C LEU A 46 6.53 -4.96 -9.09
N VAL A 47 5.36 -4.79 -8.48
CA VAL A 47 5.12 -5.03 -7.05
C VAL A 47 3.90 -5.94 -6.90
N THR A 48 4.04 -7.03 -6.16
CA THR A 48 2.96 -7.99 -5.92
C THR A 48 2.85 -8.39 -4.45
N GLY A 49 1.63 -8.63 -3.96
CA GLY A 49 1.33 -9.04 -2.58
C GLY A 49 0.07 -8.38 -2.03
N PRO A 50 -0.16 -8.39 -0.70
CA PRO A 50 -1.35 -7.76 -0.09
C PRO A 50 -1.45 -6.27 -0.42
N GLU A 51 -2.67 -5.74 -0.60
CA GLU A 51 -2.92 -4.34 -1.00
C GLU A 51 -2.19 -3.35 -0.11
N THR A 52 -2.19 -3.56 1.21
CA THR A 52 -1.52 -2.70 2.19
C THR A 52 -0.02 -2.54 1.92
N LEU A 53 0.67 -3.64 1.62
CA LEU A 53 2.12 -3.63 1.35
C LEU A 53 2.43 -3.11 -0.06
N VAL A 54 1.63 -3.49 -1.06
CA VAL A 54 1.78 -2.99 -2.44
C VAL A 54 1.65 -1.47 -2.47
N GLN A 55 0.65 -0.91 -1.79
CA GLN A 55 0.45 0.54 -1.73
C GLN A 55 1.53 1.25 -0.90
N ALA A 56 2.06 0.61 0.14
CA ALA A 56 3.20 1.15 0.90
C ALA A 56 4.46 1.27 0.03
N VAL A 57 4.80 0.23 -0.74
CA VAL A 57 5.91 0.26 -1.71
C VAL A 57 5.66 1.34 -2.77
N ARG A 58 4.45 1.40 -3.31
CA ARG A 58 4.06 2.42 -4.30
C ARG A 58 4.29 3.84 -3.77
N ALA A 59 3.78 4.15 -2.58
CA ALA A 59 3.94 5.46 -1.96
C ALA A 59 5.42 5.80 -1.73
N ALA A 60 6.19 4.84 -1.19
CA ALA A 60 7.61 5.01 -0.93
C ALA A 60 8.44 5.19 -2.22
N ALA A 61 8.08 4.52 -3.32
CA ALA A 61 8.74 4.69 -4.62
C ALA A 61 8.47 6.07 -5.22
N LEU A 62 7.21 6.53 -5.21
CA LEU A 62 6.86 7.87 -5.70
C LEU A 62 7.54 8.98 -4.90
N GLN A 63 7.68 8.83 -3.59
CA GLN A 63 8.42 9.78 -2.74
C GLN A 63 9.90 9.88 -3.11
N ARG A 64 10.46 8.86 -3.77
CA ARG A 64 11.85 8.78 -4.23
C ARG A 64 12.02 9.15 -5.70
N GLY A 65 10.96 9.64 -6.33
CA GLY A 65 11.01 10.14 -7.72
C GLY A 65 10.72 9.09 -8.79
N ALA A 66 10.36 7.86 -8.43
CA ALA A 66 9.81 6.92 -9.40
C ALA A 66 8.54 7.51 -10.02
N LEU A 67 8.34 7.28 -11.31
CA LEU A 67 7.13 7.66 -12.01
C LEU A 67 6.06 6.59 -11.84
N ASP A 68 4.78 6.99 -11.91
CA ASP A 68 3.69 6.01 -11.77
C ASP A 68 3.68 5.03 -12.95
N GLU A 69 4.11 5.49 -14.12
CA GLU A 69 4.24 4.73 -15.36
C GLU A 69 5.36 3.67 -15.30
N GLU A 70 6.28 3.79 -14.35
CA GLU A 70 7.32 2.80 -14.08
C GLU A 70 6.84 1.69 -13.14
N LEU A 71 5.69 1.88 -12.48
CA LEU A 71 5.14 0.97 -11.48
C LEU A 71 4.04 0.07 -12.08
N VAL A 72 4.19 -1.24 -11.91
CA VAL A 72 3.13 -2.22 -12.17
C VAL A 72 2.73 -2.85 -10.85
N LEU A 73 1.48 -2.69 -10.44
CA LEU A 73 0.99 -3.08 -9.12
C LEU A 73 0.00 -4.22 -9.26
N VAL A 74 0.25 -5.32 -8.55
CA VAL A 74 -0.53 -6.55 -8.63
C VAL A 74 -0.92 -6.99 -7.21
N PRO A 75 -1.91 -6.33 -6.58
CA PRO A 75 -2.38 -6.73 -5.27
C PRO A 75 -3.10 -8.10 -5.33
N THR A 76 -2.83 -8.98 -4.38
CA THR A 76 -3.25 -10.40 -4.44
C THR A 76 -4.57 -10.69 -3.72
N ASP A 77 -5.08 -9.75 -2.93
CA ASP A 77 -6.24 -9.88 -2.05
C ASP A 77 -7.48 -9.13 -2.55
N VAL A 78 -7.43 -8.53 -3.74
CA VAL A 78 -8.50 -7.69 -4.29
C VAL A 78 -9.76 -8.45 -4.70
N ALA A 79 -9.69 -9.78 -4.81
CA ALA A 79 -10.87 -10.63 -5.04
C ALA A 79 -11.88 -10.54 -3.87
N HIS A 80 -11.43 -10.15 -2.68
CA HIS A 80 -12.29 -9.92 -1.52
C HIS A 80 -12.58 -8.43 -1.35
N ALA A 81 -13.88 -8.09 -1.35
CA ALA A 81 -14.33 -6.72 -1.14
C ALA A 81 -13.92 -6.21 0.26
N THR A 82 -14.08 -7.05 1.28
CA THR A 82 -13.58 -6.81 2.64
C THR A 82 -12.20 -7.44 2.80
N ARG A 83 -11.22 -6.61 3.15
CA ARG A 83 -9.82 -7.00 3.33
C ARG A 83 -9.09 -5.96 4.17
N ASP A 84 -7.85 -6.23 4.50
CA ASP A 84 -7.00 -5.26 5.20
C ASP A 84 -6.69 -4.08 4.28
N ARG A 85 -6.90 -2.86 4.78
CA ARG A 85 -6.61 -1.62 4.07
C ARG A 85 -5.94 -0.60 4.97
N THR A 86 -4.98 0.12 4.40
CA THR A 86 -4.41 1.31 5.03
C THR A 86 -5.39 2.47 4.84
N VAL A 87 -5.85 3.05 5.95
CA VAL A 87 -6.77 4.19 5.99
C VAL A 87 -6.09 5.36 6.68
N HIS A 88 -6.09 6.52 6.01
CA HIS A 88 -5.74 7.80 6.60
C HIS A 88 -6.92 8.37 7.37
N CYS A 89 -6.81 8.45 8.69
CA CYS A 89 -7.86 9.04 9.51
C CYS A 89 -7.96 10.55 9.27
N GLY A 90 -9.08 11.04 8.72
CA GLY A 90 -9.30 12.48 8.53
C GLY A 90 -9.45 13.30 9.82
N HIS A 91 -9.45 12.66 11.00
CA HIS A 91 -9.51 13.33 12.29
C HIS A 91 -8.12 13.46 12.94
N CYS A 92 -7.42 12.35 13.19
CA CYS A 92 -6.11 12.38 13.85
C CYS A 92 -4.91 12.24 12.89
N HIS A 93 -5.16 12.13 11.58
CA HIS A 93 -4.15 11.98 10.53
C HIS A 93 -3.26 10.74 10.62
N GLN A 94 -3.54 9.83 11.54
CA GLN A 94 -2.84 8.56 11.64
C GLN A 94 -3.25 7.62 10.50
N HIS A 95 -2.26 6.93 9.92
CA HIS A 95 -2.50 5.79 9.05
C HIS A 95 -2.73 4.54 9.91
N VAL A 96 -3.84 3.87 9.68
CA VAL A 96 -4.24 2.67 10.41
C VAL A 96 -4.63 1.57 9.43
N VAL A 97 -4.34 0.32 9.79
CA VAL A 97 -4.84 -0.83 9.02
C VAL A 97 -6.17 -1.26 9.62
N VAL A 98 -7.18 -1.41 8.78
CA VAL A 98 -8.53 -1.87 9.15
C VAL A 98 -8.96 -2.98 8.20
N HIS A 99 -9.74 -3.94 8.71
CA HIS A 99 -10.34 -5.00 7.89
C HIS A 99 -11.74 -4.56 7.44
N ALA A 100 -11.87 -4.05 6.21
CA ALA A 100 -13.09 -3.38 5.77
C ALA A 100 -13.26 -3.39 4.24
N ALA A 101 -14.50 -3.20 3.76
CA ALA A 101 -14.83 -2.82 2.40
C ALA A 101 -14.83 -1.29 2.21
N VAL A 102 -14.78 -0.84 0.96
CA VAL A 102 -14.97 0.59 0.65
C VAL A 102 -16.44 0.90 0.90
N GLY A 103 -16.72 1.97 1.64
CA GLY A 103 -18.06 2.34 2.09
C GLY A 103 -18.36 1.93 3.54
N ASP A 104 -17.56 1.04 4.14
CA ASP A 104 -17.78 0.59 5.51
C ASP A 104 -17.50 1.68 6.54
N ALA A 105 -18.14 1.56 7.69
CA ALA A 105 -17.85 2.34 8.89
C ALA A 105 -16.90 1.58 9.82
N VAL A 106 -15.79 2.21 10.21
CA VAL A 106 -14.77 1.61 11.08
C VAL A 106 -14.35 2.57 12.19
N ALA A 107 -14.13 2.08 13.41
CA ALA A 107 -13.55 2.89 14.47
C ALA A 107 -12.03 3.04 14.25
N CYS A 108 -11.51 4.27 14.27
CA CYS A 108 -10.08 4.49 14.18
C CYS A 108 -9.36 3.91 15.42
N PRO A 109 -8.38 3.00 15.28
CA PRO A 109 -7.61 2.49 16.43
C PRO A 109 -6.87 3.57 17.24
N GLY A 110 -6.53 4.72 16.62
CA GLY A 110 -5.83 5.83 17.27
C GLY A 110 -6.77 6.75 18.07
N CYS A 111 -7.82 7.27 17.44
CA CYS A 111 -8.69 8.29 18.05
C CYS A 111 -10.12 7.83 18.35
N ARG A 112 -10.49 6.59 17.98
CA ARG A 112 -11.79 5.94 18.18
C ARG A 112 -12.98 6.61 17.47
N VAL A 113 -12.77 7.68 16.71
CA VAL A 113 -13.80 8.26 15.84
C VAL A 113 -14.19 7.25 14.77
N VAL A 114 -15.50 7.13 14.49
CA VAL A 114 -16.02 6.30 13.41
C VAL A 114 -15.76 6.99 12.09
N LEU A 115 -15.06 6.28 11.21
CA LEU A 115 -14.68 6.72 9.87
C LEU A 115 -15.51 5.98 8.84
N HIS A 116 -16.00 6.68 7.83
CA HIS A 116 -16.45 6.08 6.58
C HIS A 116 -15.23 5.89 5.66
N VAL A 117 -14.96 4.66 5.23
CA VAL A 117 -13.87 4.33 4.31
C VAL A 117 -14.25 4.78 2.90
N ALA A 118 -13.77 5.96 2.49
CA ALA A 118 -14.11 6.52 1.18
C ALA A 118 -13.41 5.75 0.04
N GLY A 119 -14.03 5.76 -1.14
CA GLY A 119 -13.41 5.21 -2.36
C GLY A 119 -12.23 6.02 -2.90
N HIS A 120 -11.92 7.18 -2.29
CA HIS A 120 -10.78 7.98 -2.66
C HIS A 120 -9.49 7.42 -2.04
N HIS A 121 -8.58 6.93 -2.90
CA HIS A 121 -7.26 6.44 -2.51
C HIS A 121 -6.17 7.46 -2.85
N SER A 122 -5.40 7.88 -1.84
CA SER A 122 -4.25 8.75 -2.03
C SER A 122 -3.05 7.93 -2.45
N ARG A 123 -2.70 8.08 -3.72
CA ARG A 123 -1.49 7.52 -4.33
C ARG A 123 -0.20 7.90 -3.58
N ARG A 124 -0.10 9.14 -3.08
CA ARG A 124 1.10 9.61 -2.36
C ARG A 124 1.20 9.08 -0.93
N LEU A 125 0.07 8.81 -0.27
CA LEU A 125 0.05 8.27 1.09
C LEU A 125 -0.01 6.75 1.12
N GLY A 126 -0.41 6.11 0.02
CA GLY A 126 -0.66 4.66 -0.02
C GLY A 126 -1.84 4.25 0.86
N ALA A 127 -2.85 5.13 0.99
CA ALA A 127 -3.94 4.97 1.92
C ALA A 127 -5.27 5.50 1.36
N PHE A 128 -6.38 4.86 1.74
CA PHE A 128 -7.73 5.35 1.53
C PHE A 128 -8.06 6.47 2.53
N LEU A 129 -8.91 7.42 2.14
CA LEU A 129 -9.41 8.42 3.08
C LEU A 129 -10.46 7.82 4.01
N GLY A 130 -10.25 7.92 5.32
CA GLY A 130 -11.26 7.66 6.34
C GLY A 130 -11.91 8.96 6.77
N ALA A 131 -13.10 9.26 6.25
CA ALA A 131 -13.83 10.49 6.57
C ALA A 131 -14.54 10.35 7.93
N PRO A 132 -14.30 11.26 8.90
CA PRO A 132 -15.04 11.25 10.15
C PRO A 132 -16.54 11.34 9.90
N THR A 133 -17.30 10.45 10.54
CA THR A 133 -18.76 10.46 10.49
C THR A 133 -19.31 11.12 11.76
N PRO A 134 -20.48 11.78 11.71
CA PRO A 134 -21.08 12.41 12.89
C PRO A 134 -21.54 11.39 13.96
N GLN A 135 -21.55 10.10 13.64
CA GLN A 135 -21.89 9.01 14.55
C GLN A 135 -20.70 8.65 15.46
N ARG A 136 -20.93 8.60 16.78
CA ARG A 136 -20.00 8.00 17.75
C ARG A 136 -20.16 6.48 17.72
N ALA A 137 -19.05 5.75 17.89
CA ALA A 137 -19.12 4.30 18.07
C ALA A 137 -19.95 3.98 19.32
N PRO A 138 -20.77 2.90 19.31
CA PRO A 138 -21.47 2.44 20.51
C PRO A 138 -20.50 2.08 21.64
#